data_AF-A0A7V1PX30-F1
#
_entry.id   AF-A0A7V1PX30-F1
#
_cell.length_a   1.000
_cell.length_b   1.000
_cell.length_c   1.000
_cell.angle_alpha   90.00
_cell.angle_beta   90.00
_cell.angle_gamma   90.00
#
_symmetry.space_group_name_H-M   'P 1'
#
loop_
_entity.id
_entity.type
_entity.pdbx_description
1 polymer ?
#
loop_
_entity_poly.entity_id
_entity_poly.type
_entity_poly.pdbx_seq_one_letter_code
_entity_poly.pdbx_strand_id
1 'polypeptide(L)'
;TKILTNVFTKNASGSTFLEISPNKIRQIEVNIPKYEEQISIAKVLSDIDSEIEALEQKRDKYKAIKQGMMQQLLTGKTRLI
;
A
#
# COMPACT_ATOMS: atom_id res chain seq x y z
N THR A 1 1.37 3.26 -6.24
CA THR A 1 0.67 3.00 -7.54
C THR A 1 -0.84 3.30 -7.53
N LYS A 2 -1.30 4.48 -7.05
CA LYS A 2 -2.76 4.80 -6.96
C LYS A 2 -3.26 5.91 -7.88
N ILE A 3 -2.37 6.56 -8.63
CA ILE A 3 -2.70 7.77 -9.40
C ILE A 3 -3.70 7.48 -10.52
N LEU A 4 -3.60 6.32 -11.17
CA LEU A 4 -4.48 5.94 -12.28
C LEU A 4 -5.71 5.14 -11.84
N THR A 5 -5.83 4.78 -10.56
CA THR A 5 -6.93 3.95 -10.06
C THR A 5 -8.29 4.59 -10.34
N ASN A 6 -8.40 5.91 -10.17
CA ASN A 6 -9.64 6.65 -10.44
C ASN A 6 -10.01 6.69 -11.93
N VAL A 7 -9.01 6.67 -12.81
CA VAL A 7 -9.24 6.65 -14.25
C VAL A 7 -9.73 5.27 -14.66
N PHE A 8 -9.12 4.21 -14.13
CA PHE A 8 -9.50 2.84 -14.41
C PHE A 8 -10.89 2.50 -13.84
N THR A 9 -11.20 2.89 -12.60
CA THR A 9 -12.52 2.60 -12.00
C THR A 9 -13.67 3.30 -12.72
N LYS A 10 -13.46 4.54 -13.19
CA LYS A 10 -14.47 5.25 -14.01
C LYS A 10 -14.76 4.58 -15.35
N ASN A 11 -13.76 3.93 -15.93
CA ASN A 11 -13.90 3.25 -17.22
C ASN A 11 -14.31 1.78 -17.07
N ALA A 12 -14.32 1.26 -15.85
CA ALA A 12 -14.79 -0.08 -15.55
C ALA A 12 -16.32 -0.19 -15.63
N SER A 13 -16.81 -1.38 -15.87
CA SER A 13 -18.23 -1.71 -16.03
C SER A 13 -18.56 -2.97 -15.24
N GLY A 14 -19.81 -3.07 -14.78
CA GLY A 14 -20.26 -4.13 -13.86
C GLY A 14 -20.55 -3.59 -12.46
N SER A 15 -21.36 -4.34 -11.69
CA SER A 15 -21.76 -3.97 -10.33
C SER A 15 -21.05 -4.81 -9.26
N THR A 16 -20.99 -6.13 -9.45
CA THR A 16 -20.33 -7.07 -8.54
C THR A 16 -18.85 -7.25 -8.86
N PHE A 17 -18.50 -7.30 -10.14
CA PHE A 17 -17.12 -7.37 -10.63
C PHE A 17 -16.90 -6.27 -11.66
N LEU A 18 -15.89 -5.44 -11.42
CA LEU A 18 -15.51 -4.34 -12.31
C LEU A 18 -14.58 -4.87 -13.40
N GLU A 19 -14.98 -4.68 -14.65
CA GLU A 19 -14.20 -5.05 -15.84
C GLU A 19 -13.97 -3.83 -16.72
N ILE A 20 -12.76 -3.70 -17.31
CA ILE A 20 -12.48 -2.71 -18.34
C ILE A 20 -12.18 -3.44 -19.64
N SER A 21 -12.98 -3.19 -20.67
CA SER A 21 -12.75 -3.81 -21.97
C SER A 21 -11.43 -3.32 -22.59
N PRO A 22 -10.73 -4.15 -23.38
CA PRO A 22 -9.48 -3.75 -24.04
C PRO A 22 -9.62 -2.51 -24.91
N ASN A 23 -10.78 -2.32 -25.55
CA ASN A 23 -11.09 -1.14 -26.35
C ASN A 23 -11.18 0.13 -25.49
N LYS A 24 -11.80 0.04 -24.31
CA LYS A 24 -11.85 1.16 -23.36
C LYS A 24 -10.45 1.50 -22.85
N ILE A 25 -9.64 0.50 -22.50
CA ILE A 25 -8.25 0.72 -22.06
C ILE A 25 -7.46 1.53 -23.11
N ARG A 26 -7.56 1.17 -24.39
CA ARG A 26 -6.86 1.86 -25.49
C ARG A 26 -7.30 3.31 -25.69
N GLN A 27 -8.52 3.65 -25.27
CA GLN A 27 -9.10 4.99 -25.41
C GLN A 27 -8.85 5.87 -24.18
N ILE A 28 -8.25 5.33 -23.12
CA ILE A 28 -7.92 6.13 -21.94
C ILE A 28 -6.79 7.09 -22.29
N GLU A 29 -7.11 8.38 -22.30
CA GLU A 29 -6.12 9.44 -22.40
C GLU A 29 -5.45 9.65 -21.04
N VAL A 30 -4.13 9.55 -21.02
CA VAL A 30 -3.31 9.82 -19.84
C VAL A 30 -2.31 10.91 -20.21
N ASN A 31 -2.22 11.95 -19.38
CA ASN A 31 -1.16 12.92 -19.54
C ASN A 31 0.17 12.30 -19.10
N ILE A 32 1.09 12.12 -20.04
CA ILE A 32 2.40 11.52 -19.77
C ILE A 32 3.43 12.66 -19.71
N PRO A 33 4.00 12.97 -18.52
CA PRO A 33 5.00 14.01 -18.39
C PRO A 33 6.33 13.60 -19.04
N LYS A 34 7.31 14.51 -19.10
CA LYS A 34 8.64 14.17 -19.66
C LYS A 34 9.32 13.08 -18.82
N TYR A 35 10.22 12.32 -19.45
CA TYR A 35 10.86 11.17 -18.82
C TYR A 35 11.55 11.48 -17.47
N GLU A 36 12.27 12.60 -17.39
CA GLU A 36 12.91 13.05 -16.15
C GLU A 36 11.91 13.31 -15.00
N GLU A 37 10.76 13.88 -15.35
CA GLU A 37 9.68 14.13 -14.40
C GLU A 37 9.01 12.82 -13.97
N GLN A 38 8.85 11.86 -14.88
CA GLN A 38 8.37 10.52 -14.54
C GLN A 38 9.29 9.82 -13.53
N ILE A 39 10.60 9.89 -13.72
CA ILE A 39 11.59 9.34 -12.78
C ILE A 39 11.46 10.02 -11.42
N SER A 40 11.38 11.35 -11.41
CA SER A 40 11.29 12.12 -10.18
C SER A 40 10.02 11.78 -9.39
N ILE A 41 8.88 11.70 -10.07
CA ILE A 41 7.60 11.29 -9.47
C ILE A 41 7.69 9.84 -8.97
N ALA A 42 8.20 8.92 -9.78
CA ALA A 42 8.33 7.52 -9.42
C ALA A 42 9.20 7.34 -8.17
N LYS A 43 10.33 8.03 -8.10
CA LYS A 43 11.24 7.99 -6.95
C LYS A 43 10.54 8.41 -5.66
N VAL A 44 9.88 9.57 -5.67
CA VAL A 44 9.17 10.07 -4.48
C VAL A 44 8.08 9.09 -4.02
N LEU A 45 7.32 8.52 -4.96
CA LEU A 45 6.29 7.54 -4.63
C LEU A 45 6.88 6.24 -4.08
N SER A 46 7.99 5.75 -4.65
CA SER A 46 8.69 4.56 -4.16
C SER A 46 9.29 4.77 -2.78
N ASP A 47 9.83 5.95 -2.49
CA ASP A 47 10.36 6.31 -1.18
C ASP A 47 9.25 6.27 -0.12
N ILE A 48 8.07 6.83 -0.44
CA ILE A 48 6.88 6.79 0.44
C ILE A 48 6.40 5.35 0.66
N ASP A 49 6.26 4.56 -0.42
CA ASP A 49 5.82 3.16 -0.31
C ASP A 49 6.80 2.36 0.57
N SER A 50 8.11 2.61 0.46
CA SER A 50 9.14 1.97 1.28
C SER A 50 9.06 2.38 2.76
N GLU A 51 8.78 3.66 3.04
CA GLU A 51 8.61 4.16 4.40
C GLU A 51 7.37 3.55 5.07
N ILE A 52 6.26 3.45 4.33
CA ILE A 52 5.04 2.78 4.80
C ILE A 52 5.36 1.34 5.17
N GLU A 53 6.01 0.58 4.28
CA GLU A 53 6.36 -0.81 4.54
C GLU A 53 7.23 -0.96 5.81
N ALA A 54 8.25 -0.11 5.97
CA ALA A 54 9.10 -0.12 7.15
C ALA A 54 8.30 0.15 8.44
N LEU A 55 7.35 1.09 8.41
CA LEU A 55 6.48 1.39 9.54
C LEU A 55 5.52 0.24 9.86
N GLU A 56 4.98 -0.45 8.86
CA GLU A 56 4.12 -1.62 9.05
C GLU A 56 4.89 -2.78 9.68
N GLN A 57 6.11 -3.07 9.20
CA GLN A 57 6.98 -4.08 9.79
C GLN A 57 7.31 -3.75 11.26
N LYS A 58 7.60 -2.48 11.57
CA LYS A 58 7.87 -2.03 12.94
C LYS A 58 6.63 -2.17 13.84
N ARG A 59 5.46 -1.78 13.34
CA ARG A 59 4.17 -1.95 14.03
C ARG A 59 3.93 -3.42 14.38
N ASP A 60 4.13 -4.32 13.42
CA ASP A 60 3.83 -5.74 13.61
C ASP A 60 4.84 -6.41 14.55
N LYS A 61 6.12 -6.00 14.49
CA LYS A 61 7.12 -6.37 15.50
C LYS A 61 6.68 -5.94 16.91
N TYR A 62 6.22 -4.71 17.10
CA TYR A 62 5.77 -4.26 18.42
C TYR A 62 4.50 -4.98 18.90
N LYS A 63 3.57 -5.31 18.01
CA LYS A 63 2.41 -6.14 18.36
C LYS A 63 2.85 -7.52 18.86
N ALA A 64 3.79 -8.16 18.18
CA ALA A 64 4.33 -9.46 18.58
C ALA A 64 5.04 -9.39 19.94
N ILE A 65 5.87 -8.36 20.15
CA ILE A 65 6.53 -8.12 21.44
C ILE A 65 5.50 -7.92 22.55
N LYS A 66 4.51 -7.05 22.34
CA LYS A 66 3.43 -6.81 23.32
C LYS A 66 2.71 -8.11 23.69
N GLN A 67 2.37 -8.93 22.70
CA GLN A 67 1.71 -10.22 22.91
C GLN A 67 2.59 -11.19 23.71
N GLY A 68 3.88 -11.30 23.35
CA GLY A 68 4.84 -12.14 24.06
C GLY A 68 5.07 -11.68 25.50
N MET A 69 5.22 -10.38 25.73
CA MET A 69 5.34 -9.81 27.08
C MET A 69 4.11 -10.09 27.92
N MET A 70 2.91 -9.89 27.35
CA MET A 70 1.66 -10.20 28.04
C MET A 70 1.57 -11.67 28.44
N GLN A 71 2.01 -12.59 27.58
CA GLN A 71 2.10 -14.01 27.92
C GLN A 71 3.07 -14.25 29.08
N GLN A 72 4.28 -13.67 29.05
CA GLN A 72 5.28 -13.86 30.11
C GLN A 72 4.81 -13.33 31.48
N LEU A 73 4.13 -12.18 31.49
CA LEU A 73 3.63 -11.54 32.71
C LEU A 73 2.37 -12.23 33.25
N LEU A 74 1.36 -12.48 32.41
CA LEU A 74 0.09 -13.06 32.86
C LEU A 74 0.18 -14.55 33.24
N THR A 75 1.16 -15.27 32.69
CA THR A 75 1.43 -16.67 33.09
C THR A 75 2.41 -16.78 34.26
N GLY A 76 2.88 -15.65 34.80
CA GLY A 76 3.80 -15.63 35.94
C GLY A 76 5.20 -16.16 35.66
N LYS A 77 5.56 -16.35 34.38
CA LYS A 77 6.91 -16.78 33.95
C LYS A 77 7.97 -15.72 34.23
N THR A 78 7.59 -14.44 34.21
CA THR A 78 8.43 -13.30 34.62
C THR A 78 7.64 -12.47 35.62
N ARG A 79 8.26 -12.11 36.75
CA ARG A 79 7.68 -11.20 37.76
C ARG A 79 8.48 -9.91 37.79
N LEU A 80 7.77 -8.78 37.85
CA LEU A 80 8.38 -7.48 38.10
C LEU A 80 8.68 -7.39 39.60
N ILE A 81 9.93 -7.09 39.96
CA ILE A 81 10.34 -6.75 41.33
C ILE A 81 10.16 -5.26 41.58
#